data_AF-A0A1Z5JSN4-F1
#
_entry.id   AF-A0A1Z5JSN4-F1
#
_cell.length_a   1.000
_cell.length_b   1.000
_cell.length_c   1.000
_cell.angle_alpha   90.00
_cell.angle_beta   90.00
_cell.angle_gamma   90.00
#
_symmetry.space_group_name_H-M   'P 1'
#
loop_
_entity.id
_entity.type
_entity.pdbx_description
1 polymer ?
#
loop_
_entity_poly.entity_id
_entity_poly.type
_entity_poly.pdbx_seq_one_letter_code
_entity_poly.pdbx_strand_id
1 'polypeptide(L)'
;MIRSTLLCALCFTSSSAAERDFYLRDPNVVKTLACRRHEDRCFLNWYKSINVGGPIEALEAPNNTDSTDFSSGLAAIREIVDEAFDDGLRIRAHGSKWSLSNAAYTNDVMMNSQGLTYCKVGIDDESHVADAYKDIRNRLAIVQSGVMVRDLHQILKNHSLALPTSVAAGGERLVGAVSTGAHGSAQAYGAMQEIVRAIHVVIPGGHFLIQRATDPVITEAFGVWLDGAIVISDDTLFDAALVSFGSFGIIHAVVIETEPLYGLKLQSKQFSYDKVRPILESLNPSSLGFDGIGTELPFHFEVSFNPYKRNKDGCFVRLFEKVELPEEDLSIQQESEMLKTYRPTNLFEALDQTITTSMALLPTTTLKKIVFGKGVQAVLQNVFRTTSPADQGQVRKSYEWFNFEGANYASSEGPLAGTSIEIGVPADRVVEAIEIIFKIVDRDPMAAPVAVRLVKKSGATLAFTKYDLTATIEMPGPCDRILFRHRLRITQMIFKAFAASDIPHTYHWGQQFPLNDVWVPKAFGEDVVETWKETRADFLGDALDTFSNEMMEDLGLYP
;
A
#
# COMPACT_ATOMS: atom_id res chain seq x y z
N MET A 1 -44.41 -11.52 -63.62
CA MET A 1 -43.00 -11.83 -63.94
C MET A 1 -42.17 -11.22 -62.81
N ILE A 2 -41.72 -11.99 -61.80
CA ILE A 2 -40.43 -12.76 -61.77
C ILE A 2 -39.26 -11.75 -61.78
N ARG A 3 -38.34 -11.56 -60.81
CA ARG A 3 -37.57 -12.36 -59.81
C ARG A 3 -37.08 -11.39 -58.69
N SER A 4 -36.93 -11.70 -57.40
CA SER A 4 -36.17 -12.73 -56.64
C SER A 4 -34.68 -12.40 -56.36
N THR A 5 -34.36 -12.28 -55.05
CA THR A 5 -33.17 -12.77 -54.27
C THR A 5 -31.75 -12.16 -54.40
N LEU A 6 -31.27 -11.64 -53.25
CA LEU A 6 -30.10 -12.08 -52.44
C LEU A 6 -28.67 -12.10 -53.06
N LEU A 7 -27.70 -11.37 -52.47
CA LEU A 7 -26.57 -11.92 -51.65
C LEU A 7 -25.51 -10.87 -51.20
N CYS A 8 -25.16 -10.96 -49.91
CA CYS A 8 -23.82 -10.85 -49.26
C CYS A 8 -22.86 -9.66 -49.48
N ALA A 9 -22.53 -8.96 -48.38
CA ALA A 9 -21.22 -9.07 -47.67
C ALA A 9 -21.14 -7.98 -46.58
N LEU A 10 -21.30 -8.34 -45.29
CA LEU A 10 -20.21 -8.43 -44.31
C LEU A 10 -19.25 -7.21 -44.32
N CYS A 11 -19.66 -6.15 -43.62
CA CYS A 11 -18.73 -5.28 -42.92
C CYS A 11 -19.23 -5.12 -41.48
N PHE A 12 -18.87 -6.09 -40.62
CA PHE A 12 -18.66 -5.79 -39.21
C PHE A 12 -17.51 -4.79 -39.17
N THR A 13 -17.84 -3.50 -39.06
CA THR A 13 -16.85 -2.52 -38.62
C THR A 13 -16.62 -2.80 -37.15
N SER A 14 -15.48 -3.44 -36.88
CA SER A 14 -14.86 -3.53 -35.57
C SER A 14 -14.92 -2.17 -34.89
N SER A 15 -15.73 -2.06 -33.84
CA SER A 15 -15.56 -1.03 -32.82
C SER A 15 -14.12 -1.12 -32.32
N SER A 16 -13.31 -0.10 -32.61
CA SER A 16 -11.94 -0.01 -32.12
C SER A 16 -11.92 -0.13 -30.61
N ALA A 17 -10.91 -0.80 -30.06
CA ALA A 17 -10.65 -0.98 -28.62
C ALA A 17 -10.55 0.33 -27.78
N ALA A 18 -10.74 1.51 -28.38
CA ALA A 18 -10.66 2.82 -27.75
C ALA A 18 -11.94 3.25 -26.97
N GLU A 19 -13.01 2.45 -26.96
CA GLU A 19 -14.26 2.80 -26.25
C GLU A 19 -14.51 2.00 -24.95
N ARG A 20 -13.60 1.11 -24.53
CA ARG A 20 -13.69 0.39 -23.24
C ARG A 20 -12.99 1.13 -22.08
N ASP A 21 -13.03 2.45 -22.12
CA ASP A 21 -12.23 3.34 -21.27
C ASP A 21 -12.94 3.66 -19.92
N PHE A 22 -13.23 2.66 -19.08
CA PHE A 22 -13.76 2.87 -17.72
C PHE A 22 -12.64 3.16 -16.69
N TYR A 23 -11.88 4.25 -16.86
CA TYR A 23 -10.73 4.55 -15.99
C TYR A 23 -11.06 4.80 -14.51
N LEU A 24 -12.27 5.23 -14.19
CA LEU A 24 -12.88 5.20 -12.86
C LEU A 24 -14.39 5.13 -13.12
N ARG A 25 -15.14 4.21 -12.50
CA ARG A 25 -16.60 4.13 -12.66
C ARG A 25 -17.22 5.54 -12.56
N ASP A 26 -18.15 5.87 -13.44
CA ASP A 26 -18.80 7.18 -13.47
C ASP A 26 -19.23 7.55 -12.03
N PRO A 27 -18.81 8.70 -11.48
CA PRO A 27 -19.19 9.11 -10.11
C PRO A 27 -20.70 9.18 -9.89
N ASN A 28 -21.52 9.18 -10.95
CA ASN A 28 -22.98 9.10 -10.87
C ASN A 28 -23.52 7.66 -10.74
N VAL A 29 -22.68 6.63 -10.86
CA VAL A 29 -23.07 5.23 -10.61
C VAL A 29 -23.28 5.04 -9.10
N VAL A 30 -24.46 4.52 -8.79
CA VAL A 30 -25.22 4.77 -7.54
C VAL A 30 -24.75 3.98 -6.31
N LYS A 31 -23.66 3.20 -6.36
CA LYS A 31 -23.33 2.24 -5.28
C LYS A 31 -23.05 2.90 -3.91
N THR A 32 -22.31 4.01 -3.85
CA THR A 32 -21.99 4.70 -2.58
C THR A 32 -23.08 5.67 -2.09
N LEU A 33 -24.07 6.01 -2.92
CA LEU A 33 -25.18 6.89 -2.51
C LEU A 33 -26.20 6.19 -1.60
N ALA A 34 -26.24 4.87 -1.63
CA ALA A 34 -27.13 4.07 -0.78
C ALA A 34 -26.65 4.02 0.68
N CYS A 35 -25.33 4.03 0.91
CA CYS A 35 -24.76 3.92 2.25
C CYS A 35 -24.73 5.26 2.98
N ARG A 36 -25.44 5.34 4.11
CA ARG A 36 -25.36 6.48 5.05
C ARG A 36 -24.41 6.18 6.20
N ARG A 37 -23.99 7.26 6.89
CA ARG A 37 -23.16 7.17 8.09
C ARG A 37 -23.93 6.37 9.16
N HIS A 38 -23.29 5.34 9.73
CA HIS A 38 -23.84 4.44 10.78
C HIS A 38 -24.89 3.42 10.33
N GLU A 39 -24.89 3.01 9.06
CA GLU A 39 -25.65 1.82 8.64
C GLU A 39 -24.81 0.56 8.87
N ASP A 40 -25.32 -0.35 9.71
CA ASP A 40 -24.66 -1.60 10.10
C ASP A 40 -24.38 -2.54 8.91
N ARG A 41 -25.00 -2.29 7.75
CA ARG A 41 -24.86 -3.05 6.49
C ARG A 41 -24.11 -2.28 5.41
N CYS A 42 -23.13 -1.47 5.79
CA CYS A 42 -22.30 -0.72 4.84
C CYS A 42 -20.82 -0.76 5.19
N PHE A 43 -19.99 -0.94 4.15
CA PHE A 43 -18.56 -0.75 4.22
C PHE A 43 -18.16 0.58 3.56
N LEU A 44 -17.47 1.43 4.31
CA LEU A 44 -16.80 2.62 3.79
C LEU A 44 -15.34 2.60 4.22
N ASN A 45 -14.44 3.02 3.33
CA ASN A 45 -13.04 3.19 3.71
C ASN A 45 -12.86 4.41 4.63
N TRP A 46 -11.74 4.46 5.34
CA TRP A 46 -11.41 5.49 6.33
C TRP A 46 -11.43 6.90 5.75
N TYR A 47 -10.96 7.03 4.50
CA TYR A 47 -10.90 8.28 3.74
C TYR A 47 -12.20 8.66 3.03
N LYS A 48 -13.27 7.88 3.15
CA LYS A 48 -14.57 8.13 2.49
C LYS A 48 -14.40 8.43 0.99
N SER A 49 -13.50 7.70 0.35
CA SER A 49 -13.10 7.92 -1.03
C SER A 49 -14.27 7.64 -1.97
N ILE A 50 -14.36 8.44 -3.04
CA ILE A 50 -15.43 8.27 -4.02
C ILE A 50 -15.28 6.91 -4.70
N ASN A 51 -16.40 6.17 -4.78
CA ASN A 51 -16.51 4.84 -5.40
C ASN A 51 -15.72 3.72 -4.70
N VAL A 52 -15.40 3.89 -3.40
CA VAL A 52 -14.77 2.86 -2.58
C VAL A 52 -15.74 2.39 -1.51
N GLY A 53 -16.05 1.09 -1.49
CA GLY A 53 -17.04 0.48 -0.62
C GLY A 53 -18.48 0.58 -1.14
N GLY A 54 -19.42 0.20 -0.28
CA GLY A 54 -20.84 0.04 -0.62
C GLY A 54 -21.59 -0.83 0.40
N PRO A 55 -22.84 -1.22 0.09
CA PRO A 55 -23.62 -2.11 0.95
C PRO A 55 -22.97 -3.48 1.05
N ILE A 56 -23.22 -4.16 2.18
CA ILE A 56 -22.73 -5.50 2.48
C ILE A 56 -23.87 -6.36 3.03
N GLU A 57 -23.83 -7.66 2.75
CA GLU A 57 -24.79 -8.61 3.33
C GLU A 57 -24.50 -8.82 4.82
N ALA A 58 -23.24 -9.05 5.19
CA ALA A 58 -22.81 -9.31 6.56
C ALA A 58 -21.46 -8.66 6.90
N LEU A 59 -21.27 -8.38 8.19
CA LEU A 59 -20.01 -7.91 8.77
C LEU A 59 -19.63 -8.83 9.93
N GLU A 60 -18.60 -9.64 9.72
CA GLU A 60 -18.02 -10.51 10.74
C GLU A 60 -16.84 -9.83 11.42
N ALA A 61 -16.67 -10.07 12.72
CA ALA A 61 -15.59 -9.44 13.50
C ALA A 61 -14.99 -10.44 14.50
N PRO A 62 -14.20 -11.43 14.02
CA PRO A 62 -13.54 -12.39 14.90
C PRO A 62 -12.53 -11.68 15.80
N ASN A 63 -12.39 -12.20 17.02
CA ASN A 63 -11.44 -11.70 18.00
C ASN A 63 -10.72 -12.89 18.63
N ASN A 64 -9.49 -12.66 19.05
CA ASN A 64 -8.87 -13.58 20.01
C ASN A 64 -9.55 -13.43 21.38
N THR A 65 -9.50 -14.47 22.20
CA THR A 65 -9.87 -14.39 23.62
C THR A 65 -8.99 -13.34 24.34
N ASP A 66 -7.69 -13.33 24.03
CA ASP A 66 -6.74 -12.29 24.43
C ASP A 66 -5.54 -12.22 23.46
N SER A 67 -4.62 -11.27 23.65
CA SER A 67 -3.48 -11.06 22.74
C SER A 67 -2.44 -12.17 22.73
N THR A 68 -2.57 -13.19 23.57
CA THR A 68 -1.68 -14.36 23.66
C THR A 68 -2.33 -15.65 23.14
N ASP A 69 -3.62 -15.61 22.81
CA ASP A 69 -4.38 -16.75 22.28
C ASP A 69 -4.56 -16.64 20.76
N PHE A 70 -3.71 -17.38 20.02
CA PHE A 70 -3.80 -17.46 18.57
C PHE A 70 -4.96 -18.35 18.09
N SER A 71 -5.32 -19.37 18.87
CA SER A 71 -6.18 -20.47 18.44
C SER A 71 -7.66 -20.08 18.40
N SER A 72 -8.14 -19.22 19.31
CA SER A 72 -9.52 -18.73 19.27
C SER A 72 -9.82 -17.92 18.02
N GLY A 73 -8.92 -17.01 17.64
CA GLY A 73 -9.04 -16.24 16.41
C GLY A 73 -9.05 -17.14 15.17
N LEU A 74 -8.17 -18.15 15.14
CA LEU A 74 -8.14 -19.13 14.05
C LEU A 74 -9.45 -19.92 13.95
N ALA A 75 -9.97 -20.43 15.06
CA ALA A 75 -11.22 -21.20 15.09
C ALA A 75 -12.40 -20.37 14.55
N ALA A 76 -12.52 -19.11 14.97
CA ALA A 76 -13.56 -18.21 14.50
C ALA A 76 -13.46 -17.93 12.98
N ILE A 77 -12.23 -17.71 12.47
CA ILE A 77 -12.04 -17.47 11.03
C ILE A 77 -12.40 -18.70 10.20
N ARG A 78 -12.06 -19.91 10.68
CA ARG A 78 -12.41 -21.16 9.98
C ARG A 78 -13.93 -21.29 9.83
N GLU A 79 -14.67 -21.10 10.92
CA GLU A 79 -16.14 -21.12 10.92
C GLU A 79 -16.71 -20.08 9.92
N ILE A 80 -16.26 -18.83 10.00
CA ILE A 80 -16.71 -17.76 9.10
C ILE A 80 -16.42 -18.08 7.62
N VAL A 81 -15.24 -18.64 7.32
CA VAL A 81 -14.84 -18.97 5.95
C VAL A 81 -15.62 -20.17 5.40
N ASP A 82 -15.82 -21.20 6.23
CA ASP A 82 -16.61 -22.38 5.85
C ASP A 82 -18.07 -22.00 5.61
N GLU A 83 -18.68 -21.19 6.49
CA GLU A 83 -20.05 -20.71 6.33
C GLU A 83 -20.23 -19.86 5.05
N ALA A 84 -19.33 -18.91 4.80
CA ALA A 84 -19.40 -18.08 3.59
C ALA A 84 -19.27 -18.92 2.32
N PHE A 85 -18.43 -19.96 2.34
CA PHE A 85 -18.29 -20.89 1.22
C PHE A 85 -19.53 -21.75 1.00
N ASP A 86 -20.06 -22.36 2.07
CA ASP A 86 -21.25 -23.22 2.02
C ASP A 86 -22.50 -22.46 1.53
N ASP A 87 -22.61 -21.18 1.86
CA ASP A 87 -23.68 -20.29 1.40
C ASP A 87 -23.46 -19.73 -0.03
N GLY A 88 -22.31 -20.02 -0.66
CA GLY A 88 -21.94 -19.52 -1.98
C GLY A 88 -21.69 -18.00 -2.01
N LEU A 89 -21.26 -17.43 -0.89
CA LEU A 89 -21.00 -16.02 -0.70
C LEU A 89 -19.51 -15.68 -0.90
N ARG A 90 -19.25 -14.44 -1.32
CA ARG A 90 -17.90 -13.89 -1.34
C ARG A 90 -17.53 -13.33 0.03
N ILE A 91 -16.26 -13.45 0.42
CA ILE A 91 -15.73 -12.88 1.65
C ILE A 91 -14.42 -12.12 1.41
N ARG A 92 -14.31 -10.93 1.99
CA ARG A 92 -13.09 -10.11 1.97
C ARG A 92 -12.77 -9.57 3.36
N ALA A 93 -11.49 -9.55 3.70
CA ALA A 93 -11.03 -9.01 4.99
C ALA A 93 -10.66 -7.53 4.90
N HIS A 94 -10.85 -6.79 6.00
CA HIS A 94 -10.33 -5.45 6.16
C HIS A 94 -9.66 -5.24 7.52
N GLY A 95 -8.60 -4.43 7.52
CA GLY A 95 -7.96 -3.89 8.72
C GLY A 95 -8.42 -2.46 9.00
N SER A 96 -7.48 -1.50 8.91
CA SER A 96 -7.70 -0.06 9.17
C SER A 96 -8.62 0.65 8.16
N LYS A 97 -9.02 -0.04 7.08
CA LYS A 97 -9.82 0.52 5.98
C LYS A 97 -9.13 1.67 5.22
N TRP A 98 -7.81 1.66 5.11
CA TRP A 98 -7.04 2.77 4.50
C TRP A 98 -6.88 2.70 2.98
N SER A 99 -7.16 1.55 2.37
CA SER A 99 -7.11 1.41 0.91
C SER A 99 -8.09 2.36 0.22
N LEU A 100 -7.64 2.99 -0.86
CA LEU A 100 -8.41 3.89 -1.73
C LEU A 100 -8.95 3.17 -2.98
N SER A 101 -8.80 1.85 -3.02
CA SER A 101 -9.35 0.92 -3.99
C SER A 101 -10.37 -0.02 -3.34
N ASN A 102 -11.13 -0.74 -4.15
CA ASN A 102 -12.04 -1.79 -3.68
C ASN A 102 -11.32 -3.12 -3.39
N ALA A 103 -10.00 -3.13 -3.21
CA ALA A 103 -9.24 -4.36 -2.94
C ALA A 103 -9.80 -5.15 -1.75
N ALA A 104 -10.22 -4.45 -0.70
CA ALA A 104 -10.80 -5.06 0.50
C ALA A 104 -12.32 -5.26 0.42
N TYR A 105 -13.02 -4.77 -0.60
CA TYR A 105 -14.49 -4.71 -0.62
C TYR A 105 -15.12 -5.83 -1.44
N THR A 106 -16.17 -6.43 -0.88
CA THR A 106 -17.21 -7.22 -1.57
C THR A 106 -18.57 -6.79 -1.04
N ASN A 107 -19.65 -7.06 -1.79
CA ASN A 107 -21.02 -6.78 -1.38
C ASN A 107 -21.65 -7.86 -0.50
N ASP A 108 -20.95 -8.98 -0.29
CA ASP A 108 -21.44 -10.11 0.50
C ASP A 108 -20.91 -10.02 1.94
N VAL A 109 -19.91 -10.83 2.32
CA VAL A 109 -19.35 -10.87 3.67
C VAL A 109 -18.08 -10.03 3.77
N MET A 110 -18.06 -9.09 4.71
CA MET A 110 -16.84 -8.39 5.10
C MET A 110 -16.34 -8.91 6.45
N MET A 111 -15.06 -9.24 6.56
CA MET A 111 -14.44 -9.67 7.81
C MET A 111 -13.52 -8.58 8.39
N ASN A 112 -13.86 -8.07 9.56
CA ASN A 112 -13.05 -7.13 10.32
C ASN A 112 -11.95 -7.88 11.09
N SER A 113 -10.70 -7.79 10.62
CA SER A 113 -9.57 -8.48 11.24
C SER A 113 -9.03 -7.80 12.51
N GLN A 114 -9.64 -6.70 12.95
CA GLN A 114 -9.02 -5.84 13.96
C GLN A 114 -8.88 -6.48 15.35
N GLY A 115 -9.65 -7.53 15.65
CA GLY A 115 -9.59 -8.29 16.89
C GLY A 115 -8.45 -9.31 16.99
N LEU A 116 -7.77 -9.58 15.88
CA LEU A 116 -6.76 -10.63 15.75
C LEU A 116 -5.37 -10.06 16.05
N THR A 117 -5.04 -9.89 17.32
CA THR A 117 -3.89 -9.05 17.76
C THR A 117 -2.68 -9.83 18.27
N TYR A 118 -2.64 -11.14 18.07
CA TYR A 118 -1.51 -11.97 18.48
C TYR A 118 -0.23 -11.59 17.74
N CYS A 119 0.83 -11.42 18.50
CA CYS A 119 2.18 -11.21 17.98
C CYS A 119 3.18 -11.90 18.91
N LYS A 120 3.95 -12.86 18.39
CA LYS A 120 5.03 -13.51 19.12
C LYS A 120 6.35 -13.26 18.41
N VAL A 121 7.26 -12.59 19.11
CA VAL A 121 8.65 -12.36 18.67
C VAL A 121 9.52 -13.50 19.20
N GLY A 122 10.32 -14.07 18.31
CA GLY A 122 11.14 -15.25 18.58
C GLY A 122 10.39 -16.56 18.33
N ILE A 123 11.13 -17.54 17.82
CA ILE A 123 10.70 -18.94 17.78
C ILE A 123 11.59 -19.71 18.76
N ASP A 124 10.98 -20.22 19.83
CA ASP A 124 11.72 -20.81 20.96
C ASP A 124 12.33 -22.18 20.61
N ASP A 125 11.55 -23.03 19.95
CA ASP A 125 11.93 -24.39 19.58
C ASP A 125 12.70 -24.36 18.25
N GLU A 126 13.97 -24.75 18.29
CA GLU A 126 14.83 -24.79 17.11
C GLU A 126 14.37 -25.80 16.05
N SER A 127 13.55 -26.78 16.41
CA SER A 127 12.97 -27.73 15.45
C SER A 127 11.87 -27.10 14.58
N HIS A 128 11.32 -25.95 14.98
CA HIS A 128 10.29 -25.24 14.24
C HIS A 128 10.84 -24.39 13.08
N VAL A 129 12.15 -24.13 13.05
CA VAL A 129 12.80 -23.30 12.04
C VAL A 129 13.75 -24.11 11.18
N ALA A 130 13.88 -23.74 9.91
CA ALA A 130 14.87 -24.32 9.03
C ALA A 130 16.29 -23.97 9.49
N ASP A 131 17.28 -24.81 9.13
CA ASP A 131 18.67 -24.68 9.60
C ASP A 131 19.27 -23.29 9.35
N ALA A 132 19.00 -22.68 8.19
CA ALA A 132 19.48 -21.35 7.81
C ALA A 132 18.97 -20.22 8.73
N TYR A 133 17.88 -20.45 9.46
CA TYR A 133 17.22 -19.47 10.31
C TYR A 133 17.46 -19.67 11.81
N LYS A 134 18.12 -20.77 12.23
CA LYS A 134 18.31 -21.11 13.66
C LYS A 134 19.05 -20.04 14.46
N ASP A 135 20.09 -19.45 13.87
CA ASP A 135 20.91 -18.40 14.50
C ASP A 135 20.15 -17.07 14.62
N ILE A 136 19.09 -16.90 13.85
CA ILE A 136 18.34 -15.65 13.74
C ILE A 136 16.88 -15.81 14.19
N ARG A 137 16.51 -16.96 14.78
CA ARG A 137 15.13 -17.28 15.20
C ARG A 137 14.54 -16.25 16.15
N ASN A 138 15.37 -15.58 16.94
CA ASN A 138 14.96 -14.50 17.85
C ASN A 138 14.60 -13.20 17.13
N ARG A 139 14.92 -13.10 15.83
CA ARG A 139 14.54 -11.99 14.94
C ARG A 139 13.33 -12.32 14.08
N LEU A 140 12.81 -13.55 14.15
CA LEU A 140 11.55 -13.92 13.50
C LEU A 140 10.38 -13.54 14.39
N ALA A 141 9.23 -13.24 13.78
CA ALA A 141 7.99 -13.04 14.52
C ALA A 141 6.80 -13.58 13.73
N ILE A 142 5.83 -14.18 14.43
CA ILE A 142 4.50 -14.45 13.86
C ILE A 142 3.56 -13.33 14.28
N VAL A 143 2.87 -12.74 13.30
CA VAL A 143 2.09 -11.51 13.46
C VAL A 143 0.72 -11.70 12.82
N GLN A 144 -0.35 -11.69 13.62
CA GLN A 144 -1.72 -11.77 13.10
C GLN A 144 -2.14 -10.52 12.33
N SER A 145 -3.16 -10.69 11.48
CA SER A 145 -3.69 -9.68 10.56
C SER A 145 -4.32 -8.45 11.22
N GLY A 146 -4.60 -8.52 12.52
CA GLY A 146 -5.01 -7.40 13.35
C GLY A 146 -3.87 -6.65 14.01
N VAL A 147 -2.59 -6.98 13.83
CA VAL A 147 -1.52 -6.16 14.44
C VAL A 147 -1.30 -4.88 13.62
N MET A 148 -1.38 -3.70 14.26
CA MET A 148 -1.03 -2.42 13.64
C MET A 148 0.49 -2.27 13.54
N VAL A 149 0.98 -1.62 12.49
CA VAL A 149 2.43 -1.41 12.30
C VAL A 149 3.05 -0.62 13.46
N ARG A 150 2.33 0.38 14.00
CA ARG A 150 2.75 1.09 15.22
C ARG A 150 2.89 0.16 16.43
N ASP A 151 1.93 -0.72 16.65
CA ASP A 151 1.94 -1.63 17.78
C ASP A 151 3.06 -2.67 17.60
N LEU A 152 3.32 -3.10 16.36
CA LEU A 152 4.46 -3.93 16.03
C LEU A 152 5.79 -3.22 16.34
N HIS A 153 5.95 -1.93 16.01
CA HIS A 153 7.13 -1.15 16.42
C HIS A 153 7.32 -1.16 17.94
N GLN A 154 6.25 -1.04 18.72
CA GLN A 154 6.31 -1.12 20.18
C GLN A 154 6.78 -2.50 20.65
N ILE A 155 6.23 -3.56 20.06
CA ILE A 155 6.56 -4.94 20.42
C ILE A 155 8.02 -5.22 20.08
N LEU A 156 8.47 -4.90 18.85
CA LEU A 156 9.85 -5.13 18.42
C LEU A 156 10.87 -4.31 19.23
N LYS A 157 10.53 -3.08 19.62
CA LYS A 157 11.35 -2.27 20.54
C LYS A 157 11.67 -3.06 21.81
N ASN A 158 10.72 -3.77 22.41
CA ASN A 158 10.95 -4.50 23.66
C ASN A 158 11.91 -5.70 23.50
N HIS A 159 12.25 -6.06 22.25
CA HIS A 159 13.22 -7.09 21.90
C HIS A 159 14.49 -6.53 21.26
N SER A 160 14.69 -5.20 21.27
CA SER A 160 15.79 -4.53 20.57
C SER A 160 15.84 -4.85 19.07
N LEU A 161 14.66 -4.95 18.46
CA LEU A 161 14.46 -5.20 17.03
C LEU A 161 13.73 -4.03 16.36
N ALA A 162 13.79 -3.99 15.04
CA ALA A 162 13.09 -3.03 14.20
C ALA A 162 12.64 -3.65 12.86
N LEU A 163 11.64 -3.02 12.25
CA LEU A 163 11.31 -3.29 10.86
C LEU A 163 12.38 -2.69 9.93
N PRO A 164 12.83 -3.42 8.89
CA PRO A 164 13.81 -2.89 7.95
C PRO A 164 13.29 -1.81 7.01
N THR A 165 11.98 -1.71 6.87
CA THR A 165 11.28 -0.66 6.13
C THR A 165 9.93 -0.44 6.79
N SER A 166 9.36 0.75 6.68
CA SER A 166 8.07 1.06 7.29
C SER A 166 7.29 2.09 6.49
N VAL A 167 5.97 2.11 6.73
CA VAL A 167 5.05 3.13 6.25
C VAL A 167 5.20 4.43 7.06
N ALA A 168 4.77 5.55 6.49
CA ALA A 168 4.99 6.87 7.08
C ALA A 168 4.15 7.14 8.35
N ALA A 169 3.01 6.46 8.53
CA ALA A 169 2.06 6.72 9.61
C ALA A 169 1.92 5.55 10.60
N GLY A 170 1.98 4.30 10.14
CA GLY A 170 1.92 3.13 11.01
C GLY A 170 0.52 2.81 11.55
N GLY A 171 -0.52 3.50 11.07
CA GLY A 171 -1.92 3.23 11.39
C GLY A 171 -2.51 2.05 10.60
N GLU A 172 -1.78 1.56 9.60
CA GLU A 172 -2.11 0.38 8.83
C GLU A 172 -1.95 -0.90 9.66
N ARG A 173 -2.82 -1.89 9.41
CA ARG A 173 -2.58 -3.27 9.85
C ARG A 173 -1.56 -3.94 8.94
N LEU A 174 -0.59 -4.65 9.50
CA LEU A 174 0.57 -5.15 8.75
C LEU A 174 0.17 -5.97 7.52
N VAL A 175 -0.73 -6.94 7.71
CA VAL A 175 -1.15 -7.85 6.62
C VAL A 175 -1.81 -7.08 5.46
N GLY A 176 -2.63 -6.07 5.75
CA GLY A 176 -3.23 -5.23 4.70
C GLY A 176 -2.19 -4.36 3.98
N ALA A 177 -1.19 -3.85 4.72
CA ALA A 177 -0.08 -3.08 4.16
C ALA A 177 0.76 -3.95 3.20
N VAL A 178 1.17 -5.14 3.65
CA VAL A 178 1.89 -6.15 2.84
C VAL A 178 1.09 -6.53 1.59
N SER A 179 -0.18 -6.90 1.75
CA SER A 179 -1.01 -7.43 0.67
C SER A 179 -1.27 -6.43 -0.46
N THR A 180 -1.04 -5.14 -0.21
CA THR A 180 -1.25 -4.04 -1.17
C THR A 180 0.04 -3.36 -1.63
N GLY A 181 1.20 -3.85 -1.18
CA GLY A 181 2.52 -3.33 -1.57
C GLY A 181 2.95 -2.05 -0.85
N ALA A 182 2.39 -1.76 0.33
CA ALA A 182 2.75 -0.55 1.08
C ALA A 182 4.26 -0.48 1.37
N HIS A 183 4.82 0.73 1.35
CA HIS A 183 6.26 0.92 1.37
C HIS A 183 6.70 2.23 2.02
N GLY A 184 7.98 2.25 2.43
CA GLY A 184 8.73 3.47 2.75
C GLY A 184 9.52 3.96 1.53
N SER A 185 10.67 4.61 1.77
CA SER A 185 11.63 4.96 0.71
C SER A 185 12.99 4.27 0.94
N ALA A 186 12.97 3.11 1.59
CA ALA A 186 14.16 2.30 1.88
C ALA A 186 14.68 1.64 0.58
N GLN A 187 15.43 2.42 -0.21
CA GLN A 187 15.73 2.09 -1.61
C GLN A 187 16.50 0.78 -1.78
N ALA A 188 17.33 0.41 -0.80
CA ALA A 188 18.15 -0.81 -0.84
C ALA A 188 17.44 -2.06 -0.28
N TYR A 189 16.34 -1.87 0.47
CA TYR A 189 15.59 -2.98 1.09
C TYR A 189 14.35 -3.33 0.27
N GLY A 190 13.50 -2.34 0.00
CA GLY A 190 12.22 -2.53 -0.70
C GLY A 190 11.00 -2.15 0.13
N ALA A 191 9.85 -2.69 -0.30
CA ALA A 191 8.55 -2.46 0.30
C ALA A 191 8.27 -3.41 1.50
N MET A 192 7.17 -3.21 2.22
CA MET A 192 6.92 -3.94 3.46
C MET A 192 6.79 -5.44 3.27
N GLN A 193 6.32 -5.92 2.11
CA GLN A 193 6.18 -7.35 1.85
C GLN A 193 7.51 -8.12 1.86
N GLU A 194 8.65 -7.45 1.69
CA GLU A 194 9.97 -8.08 1.68
C GLU A 194 10.38 -8.65 3.05
N ILE A 195 9.71 -8.25 4.14
CA ILE A 195 9.95 -8.81 5.48
C ILE A 195 9.30 -10.19 5.64
N VAL A 196 8.35 -10.57 4.79
CA VAL A 196 7.55 -11.79 4.98
C VAL A 196 8.36 -13.02 4.55
N ARG A 197 8.29 -14.07 5.35
CA ARG A 197 8.93 -15.37 5.11
C ARG A 197 7.94 -16.52 5.00
N ALA A 198 6.80 -16.43 5.69
CA ALA A 198 5.68 -17.36 5.49
C ALA A 198 4.33 -16.61 5.63
N ILE A 199 3.31 -17.09 4.92
CA ILE A 199 1.95 -16.54 4.94
C ILE A 199 1.02 -17.61 5.50
N HIS A 200 0.32 -17.31 6.60
CA HIS A 200 -0.72 -18.18 7.15
C HIS A 200 -2.08 -17.80 6.56
N VAL A 201 -2.65 -18.68 5.75
CA VAL A 201 -3.89 -18.45 5.00
C VAL A 201 -4.95 -19.46 5.43
N VAL A 202 -6.19 -19.00 5.57
CA VAL A 202 -7.38 -19.84 5.82
C VAL A 202 -8.26 -19.84 4.56
N ILE A 203 -8.66 -21.03 4.15
CA ILE A 203 -9.61 -21.32 3.06
C ILE A 203 -10.62 -22.37 3.56
N PRO A 204 -11.70 -22.67 2.83
CA PRO A 204 -12.67 -23.66 3.27
C PRO A 204 -12.04 -25.02 3.54
N GLY A 205 -12.35 -25.62 4.69
CA GLY A 205 -11.86 -26.92 5.11
C GLY A 205 -10.38 -26.99 5.52
N GLY A 206 -9.61 -25.90 5.46
CA GLY A 206 -8.16 -25.95 5.71
C GLY A 206 -7.46 -24.62 5.99
N HIS A 207 -6.24 -24.73 6.51
CA HIS A 207 -5.36 -23.59 6.77
C HIS A 207 -3.90 -23.98 6.50
N PHE A 208 -3.15 -23.04 5.93
CA PHE A 208 -1.89 -23.33 5.25
C PHE A 208 -0.83 -22.31 5.62
N LEU A 209 0.40 -22.77 5.81
CA LEU A 209 1.60 -21.95 5.91
C LEU A 209 2.35 -22.03 4.60
N ILE A 210 2.23 -20.99 3.78
CA ILE A 210 2.89 -20.91 2.48
C ILE A 210 4.24 -20.22 2.67
N GLN A 211 5.32 -20.83 2.18
CA GLN A 211 6.67 -20.27 2.15
C GLN A 211 7.34 -20.56 0.81
N ARG A 212 8.47 -19.90 0.54
CA ARG A 212 9.30 -20.24 -0.63
C ARG A 212 9.97 -21.59 -0.43
N ALA A 213 9.99 -22.41 -1.48
CA ALA A 213 10.77 -23.63 -1.55
C ALA A 213 12.28 -23.37 -1.56
N THR A 214 12.70 -22.26 -2.17
CA THR A 214 14.12 -21.88 -2.25
C THR A 214 14.67 -21.25 -0.96
N ASP A 215 13.79 -20.81 -0.07
CA ASP A 215 14.13 -20.14 1.20
C ASP A 215 13.12 -20.51 2.29
N PRO A 216 13.06 -21.79 2.70
CA PRO A 216 12.12 -22.23 3.73
C PRO A 216 12.52 -21.66 5.09
N VAL A 217 11.55 -21.06 5.80
CA VAL A 217 11.78 -20.44 7.12
C VAL A 217 11.33 -21.35 8.26
N ILE A 218 10.23 -22.08 8.07
CA ILE A 218 9.61 -22.94 9.07
C ILE A 218 9.55 -24.39 8.61
N THR A 219 9.42 -25.29 9.57
CA THR A 219 9.31 -26.74 9.34
C THR A 219 7.87 -27.22 9.55
N GLU A 220 7.58 -28.47 9.17
CA GLU A 220 6.31 -29.13 9.48
C GLU A 220 5.98 -29.12 10.99
N ALA A 221 7.00 -29.17 11.86
CA ALA A 221 6.79 -29.11 13.31
C ALA A 221 6.17 -27.78 13.75
N PHE A 222 6.52 -26.67 13.07
CA PHE A 222 5.87 -25.38 13.30
C PHE A 222 4.40 -25.39 12.84
N GLY A 223 4.09 -26.07 11.72
CA GLY A 223 2.71 -26.28 11.29
C GLY A 223 1.87 -27.06 12.30
N VAL A 224 2.43 -28.15 12.85
CA VAL A 224 1.79 -28.91 13.95
C VAL A 224 1.58 -28.04 15.18
N TRP A 225 2.57 -27.23 15.56
CA TRP A 225 2.44 -26.27 16.67
C TRP A 225 1.35 -25.22 16.40
N LEU A 226 1.16 -24.82 15.14
CA LEU A 226 0.14 -23.87 14.70
C LEU A 226 -1.20 -24.54 14.39
N ASP A 227 -1.66 -25.40 15.30
CA ASP A 227 -2.95 -26.11 15.22
C ASP A 227 -3.11 -26.98 13.95
N GLY A 228 -2.01 -27.59 13.49
CA GLY A 228 -2.04 -28.50 12.34
C GLY A 228 -2.07 -27.83 10.97
N ALA A 229 -1.59 -26.58 10.86
CA ALA A 229 -1.45 -25.90 9.58
C ALA A 229 -0.55 -26.70 8.63
N ILE A 230 -1.00 -26.88 7.38
CA ILE A 230 -0.24 -27.60 6.35
C ILE A 230 0.85 -26.66 5.83
N VAL A 231 2.11 -27.09 5.88
CA VAL A 231 3.22 -26.31 5.30
C VAL A 231 3.31 -26.58 3.80
N ILE A 232 3.28 -25.52 3.00
CA ILE A 232 3.48 -25.57 1.55
C ILE A 232 4.74 -24.77 1.23
N SER A 233 5.72 -25.44 0.64
CA SER A 233 6.95 -24.82 0.17
C SER A 233 6.91 -24.73 -1.35
N ASP A 234 6.54 -23.57 -1.88
CA ASP A 234 6.36 -23.31 -3.31
C ASP A 234 6.61 -21.82 -3.61
N ASP A 235 7.63 -21.52 -4.41
CA ASP A 235 8.02 -20.16 -4.78
C ASP A 235 6.92 -19.44 -5.55
N THR A 236 6.28 -20.13 -6.50
CA THR A 236 5.26 -19.56 -7.39
C THR A 236 4.02 -19.19 -6.59
N LEU A 237 3.55 -20.09 -5.72
CA LEU A 237 2.41 -19.84 -4.85
C LEU A 237 2.72 -18.72 -3.85
N PHE A 238 3.89 -18.74 -3.21
CA PHE A 238 4.27 -17.71 -2.25
C PHE A 238 4.32 -16.32 -2.91
N ASP A 239 5.03 -16.19 -4.03
CA ASP A 239 5.21 -14.90 -4.72
C ASP A 239 3.88 -14.39 -5.29
N ALA A 240 2.98 -15.28 -5.72
CA ALA A 240 1.64 -14.92 -6.16
C ALA A 240 0.73 -14.45 -5.00
N ALA A 241 0.83 -15.09 -3.84
CA ALA A 241 0.00 -14.79 -2.66
C ALA A 241 0.48 -13.56 -1.86
N LEU A 242 1.77 -13.19 -1.95
CA LEU A 242 2.39 -12.16 -1.12
C LEU A 242 1.80 -10.75 -1.34
N VAL A 243 1.64 -10.32 -2.59
CA VAL A 243 0.92 -9.08 -2.96
C VAL A 243 -0.29 -9.46 -3.78
N SER A 244 -1.30 -10.00 -3.09
CA SER A 244 -2.51 -10.56 -3.69
C SER A 244 -3.79 -9.85 -3.24
N PHE A 245 -3.67 -8.76 -2.49
CA PHE A 245 -4.78 -8.07 -1.81
C PHE A 245 -5.68 -9.03 -1.01
N GLY A 246 -5.19 -10.20 -0.58
CA GLY A 246 -5.96 -11.22 0.15
C GLY A 246 -6.88 -12.06 -0.74
N SER A 247 -6.56 -12.23 -2.02
CA SER A 247 -7.39 -13.01 -2.96
C SER A 247 -7.14 -14.53 -2.93
N PHE A 248 -6.08 -14.99 -2.26
CA PHE A 248 -5.78 -16.41 -2.07
C PHE A 248 -6.43 -17.02 -0.81
N GLY A 249 -7.29 -16.27 -0.12
CA GLY A 249 -7.89 -16.67 1.15
C GLY A 249 -7.78 -15.58 2.20
N ILE A 250 -8.25 -15.87 3.41
CA ILE A 250 -8.10 -14.96 4.54
C ILE A 250 -6.70 -15.14 5.12
N ILE A 251 -5.83 -14.15 4.92
CA ILE A 251 -4.52 -14.12 5.56
C ILE A 251 -4.73 -13.86 7.06
N HIS A 252 -4.54 -14.90 7.87
CA HIS A 252 -4.70 -14.85 9.31
C HIS A 252 -3.47 -14.25 9.99
N ALA A 253 -2.27 -14.65 9.54
CA ALA A 253 -1.01 -14.17 10.08
C ALA A 253 0.11 -14.24 9.04
N VAL A 254 1.24 -13.60 9.34
CA VAL A 254 2.49 -13.72 8.58
C VAL A 254 3.63 -14.01 9.53
N VAL A 255 4.59 -14.82 9.07
CA VAL A 255 5.92 -14.92 9.70
C VAL A 255 6.82 -13.90 9.02
N ILE A 256 7.45 -13.03 9.81
CA ILE A 256 8.32 -11.96 9.33
C ILE A 256 9.74 -12.11 9.86
N GLU A 257 10.70 -11.64 9.08
CA GLU A 257 12.08 -11.40 9.52
C GLU A 257 12.27 -9.93 9.86
N THR A 258 12.77 -9.67 11.07
CA THR A 258 13.13 -8.34 11.57
C THR A 258 14.64 -8.18 11.65
N GLU A 259 15.11 -6.97 11.97
CA GLU A 259 16.53 -6.72 12.15
C GLU A 259 16.85 -6.08 13.50
N PRO A 260 18.13 -6.07 13.94
CA PRO A 260 18.53 -5.35 15.15
C PRO A 260 18.09 -3.90 15.09
N LEU A 261 17.67 -3.36 16.23
CA LEU A 261 17.26 -1.97 16.34
C LEU A 261 18.39 -1.03 15.89
N TYR A 262 18.03 -0.06 15.06
CA TYR A 262 18.96 0.89 14.45
C TYR A 262 18.46 2.32 14.59
N GLY A 263 19.39 3.27 14.43
CA GLY A 263 19.12 4.69 14.37
C GLY A 263 18.96 5.18 12.93
N LEU A 264 18.18 6.23 12.75
CA LEU A 264 18.07 6.96 11.51
C LEU A 264 18.43 8.43 11.76
N LYS A 265 19.31 8.97 10.92
CA LYS A 265 19.72 10.36 10.93
C LYS A 265 18.97 11.15 9.86
N LEU A 266 18.15 12.12 10.26
CA LEU A 266 17.36 12.92 9.32
C LEU A 266 18.19 14.09 8.74
N GLN A 267 18.15 14.27 7.43
CA GLN A 267 18.45 15.56 6.80
C GLN A 267 17.40 15.90 5.75
N SER A 268 17.00 17.17 5.67
CA SER A 268 16.10 17.62 4.60
C SER A 268 16.32 19.08 4.21
N LYS A 269 16.16 19.38 2.92
CA LYS A 269 16.43 20.70 2.34
C LYS A 269 15.42 21.03 1.23
N GLN A 270 15.24 22.32 0.97
CA GLN A 270 14.44 22.84 -0.14
C GLN A 270 15.35 23.25 -1.31
N PHE A 271 14.88 23.02 -2.53
CA PHE A 271 15.60 23.27 -3.77
C PHE A 271 14.65 23.75 -4.87
N SER A 272 15.24 24.24 -5.96
CA SER A 272 14.56 24.42 -7.23
C SER A 272 14.61 23.14 -8.06
N TYR A 273 13.67 23.00 -8.99
CA TYR A 273 13.57 21.84 -9.86
C TYR A 273 14.83 21.65 -10.73
N ASP A 274 15.44 22.73 -11.22
CA ASP A 274 16.69 22.67 -12.00
C ASP A 274 17.86 22.06 -11.20
N LYS A 275 17.80 22.10 -9.86
CA LYS A 275 18.80 21.45 -8.98
C LYS A 275 18.47 19.99 -8.70
N VAL A 276 17.19 19.65 -8.64
CA VAL A 276 16.72 18.30 -8.28
C VAL A 276 16.62 17.38 -9.48
N ARG A 277 16.24 17.91 -10.64
CA ARG A 277 16.08 17.14 -11.88
C ARG A 277 17.32 16.32 -12.24
N PRO A 278 18.56 16.89 -12.27
CA PRO A 278 19.75 16.09 -12.57
C PRO A 278 19.98 14.94 -11.58
N ILE A 279 19.57 15.10 -10.32
CA ILE A 279 19.68 14.06 -9.29
C ILE A 279 18.73 12.91 -9.57
N LEU A 280 17.52 13.20 -10.04
CA LEU A 280 16.57 12.16 -10.43
C LEU A 280 17.00 11.44 -11.71
N GLU A 281 17.67 12.14 -12.64
CA GLU A 281 18.22 11.53 -13.87
C GLU A 281 19.45 10.65 -13.58
N SER A 282 20.31 11.07 -12.64
CA SER A 282 21.57 10.38 -12.36
C SER A 282 21.55 9.48 -11.11
N LEU A 283 20.51 9.57 -10.30
CA LEU A 283 20.39 8.97 -8.95
C LEU A 283 21.58 9.30 -8.03
N ASN A 284 22.20 10.46 -8.20
CA ASN A 284 23.41 10.87 -7.47
C ASN A 284 23.14 12.14 -6.66
N PRO A 285 22.98 12.06 -5.33
CA PRO A 285 22.59 13.20 -4.51
C PRO A 285 23.75 14.12 -4.09
N SER A 286 25.00 13.82 -4.45
CA SER A 286 26.20 14.52 -3.92
C SER A 286 26.17 16.04 -4.12
N SER A 287 25.63 16.53 -5.23
CA SER A 287 25.58 17.97 -5.52
C SER A 287 24.52 18.74 -4.73
N LEU A 288 23.67 18.06 -3.95
CA LEU A 288 22.67 18.69 -3.08
C LEU A 288 23.27 19.22 -1.77
N GLY A 289 24.55 18.90 -1.50
CA GLY A 289 25.29 19.45 -0.36
C GLY A 289 24.75 19.01 0.99
N PHE A 290 24.26 17.78 1.11
CA PHE A 290 23.94 17.16 2.40
C PHE A 290 25.21 16.65 3.08
N ASP A 291 25.26 16.71 4.41
CA ASP A 291 26.46 16.34 5.15
C ASP A 291 26.64 14.82 5.14
N GLY A 292 27.82 14.32 4.76
CA GLY A 292 28.09 12.88 4.72
C GLY A 292 27.48 12.14 3.52
N ILE A 293 26.81 12.83 2.60
CA ILE A 293 26.17 12.21 1.44
C ILE A 293 27.08 12.29 0.21
N GLY A 294 27.49 11.12 -0.27
CA GLY A 294 28.32 10.94 -1.47
C GLY A 294 27.50 10.71 -2.74
N THR A 295 28.04 9.89 -3.64
CA THR A 295 27.41 9.56 -4.93
C THR A 295 26.31 8.53 -4.84
N GLU A 296 26.35 7.68 -3.81
CA GLU A 296 25.36 6.64 -3.57
C GLU A 296 24.08 7.20 -2.94
N LEU A 297 22.96 6.57 -3.26
CA LEU A 297 21.70 6.90 -2.61
C LEU A 297 21.75 6.49 -1.12
N PRO A 298 21.29 7.36 -0.20
CA PRO A 298 21.18 7.01 1.22
C PRO A 298 20.15 5.90 1.42
N PHE A 299 20.11 5.35 2.65
CA PHE A 299 19.16 4.29 3.02
C PHE A 299 17.73 4.67 2.66
N HIS A 300 17.31 5.90 3.00
CA HIS A 300 16.04 6.48 2.57
C HIS A 300 16.29 7.73 1.75
N PHE A 301 15.71 7.82 0.55
CA PHE A 301 15.76 9.01 -0.30
C PHE A 301 14.38 9.33 -0.86
N GLU A 302 13.88 10.53 -0.64
CA GLU A 302 12.58 10.95 -1.17
C GLU A 302 12.58 12.43 -1.59
N VAL A 303 11.73 12.73 -2.56
CA VAL A 303 11.57 14.07 -3.11
C VAL A 303 10.10 14.40 -3.21
N SER A 304 9.64 15.52 -2.68
CA SER A 304 8.29 16.03 -2.91
C SER A 304 8.28 17.38 -3.59
N PHE A 305 7.49 17.49 -4.64
CA PHE A 305 7.33 18.70 -5.42
C PHE A 305 6.01 19.38 -5.06
N ASN A 306 6.10 20.68 -4.78
CA ASN A 306 5.00 21.59 -4.97
C ASN A 306 4.97 21.98 -6.46
N PRO A 307 4.03 21.45 -7.26
CA PRO A 307 4.04 21.68 -8.70
C PRO A 307 3.99 23.18 -9.04
N TYR A 308 3.38 24.01 -8.21
CA TYR A 308 3.22 25.45 -8.48
C TYR A 308 4.37 26.33 -8.01
N LYS A 309 5.33 25.78 -7.25
CA LYS A 309 6.52 26.48 -6.75
C LYS A 309 7.85 25.79 -7.09
N ARG A 310 7.81 24.69 -7.83
CA ARG A 310 8.95 23.82 -8.14
C ARG A 310 10.18 24.57 -8.69
N ASN A 311 10.02 25.64 -9.46
CA ASN A 311 11.13 26.40 -10.03
C ASN A 311 11.82 27.38 -9.06
N LYS A 312 11.42 27.41 -7.78
CA LYS A 312 12.05 28.25 -6.74
C LYS A 312 12.53 27.40 -5.56
N ASP A 313 11.67 27.21 -4.57
CA ASP A 313 11.90 26.51 -3.31
C ASP A 313 10.86 25.41 -3.09
N GLY A 314 10.16 25.01 -4.16
CA GLY A 314 9.07 24.05 -4.10
C GLY A 314 9.49 22.58 -4.17
N CYS A 315 10.79 22.26 -4.22
CA CYS A 315 11.25 20.87 -4.23
C CYS A 315 11.85 20.53 -2.86
N PHE A 316 11.26 19.58 -2.16
CA PHE A 316 11.68 19.16 -0.84
C PHE A 316 12.37 17.81 -0.94
N VAL A 317 13.61 17.72 -0.50
CA VAL A 317 14.37 16.48 -0.48
C VAL A 317 14.58 16.08 0.97
N ARG A 318 14.27 14.83 1.32
CA ARG A 318 14.53 14.24 2.63
C ARG A 318 15.30 12.94 2.45
N LEU A 319 16.27 12.74 3.34
CA LEU A 319 17.00 11.51 3.43
C LEU A 319 17.12 11.04 4.87
N PHE A 320 17.27 9.73 5.03
CA PHE A 320 17.75 9.13 6.26
C PHE A 320 19.01 8.31 6.00
N GLU A 321 20.03 8.53 6.83
CA GLU A 321 21.19 7.65 6.93
C GLU A 321 20.92 6.63 8.04
N LYS A 322 21.19 5.36 7.77
CA LYS A 322 21.07 4.28 8.75
C LYS A 322 22.33 4.23 9.61
N VAL A 323 22.15 4.23 10.93
CA VAL A 323 23.22 4.32 11.93
C VAL A 323 23.06 3.17 12.92
N GLU A 324 24.16 2.49 13.23
CA GLU A 324 24.19 1.50 14.31
C GLU A 324 24.09 2.19 15.67
N LEU A 325 23.30 1.62 16.58
CA LEU A 325 23.14 2.18 17.92
C LEU A 325 24.19 1.57 18.87
N PRO A 326 24.78 2.36 19.78
CA PRO A 326 25.59 1.84 20.87
C PRO A 326 24.83 0.80 21.72
N GLU A 327 25.51 -0.19 22.29
CA GLU A 327 24.89 -1.21 23.15
C GLU A 327 24.11 -0.61 24.33
N GLU A 328 24.61 0.51 24.88
CA GLU A 328 23.95 1.25 25.95
C GLU A 328 22.53 1.71 25.53
N ASP A 329 22.35 2.14 24.28
CA ASP A 329 21.07 2.60 23.74
C ASP A 329 20.11 1.44 23.40
N LEU A 330 20.63 0.21 23.26
CA LEU A 330 19.85 -1.02 23.11
C LEU A 330 19.33 -1.53 24.46
N SER A 331 20.09 -1.32 25.54
CA SER A 331 19.81 -1.86 26.88
C SER A 331 18.63 -1.21 27.63
N ILE A 332 18.15 -0.04 27.19
CA ILE A 332 17.09 0.74 27.85
C ILE A 332 15.71 0.40 27.26
N GLN A 333 15.18 -0.81 27.44
CA GLN A 333 13.91 -1.20 26.77
C GLN A 333 12.92 -2.05 27.60
N GLN A 334 12.87 -1.86 28.93
CA GLN A 334 11.61 -2.00 29.68
C GLN A 334 11.07 -0.60 30.02
N GLU A 335 10.96 0.27 29.03
CA GLU A 335 10.10 1.44 29.20
C GLU A 335 8.65 0.96 29.02
N SER A 336 7.90 0.85 30.13
CA SER A 336 6.46 0.58 30.11
C SER A 336 5.64 1.73 29.52
N GLU A 337 6.27 2.86 29.23
CA GLU A 337 5.63 4.00 28.57
C GLU A 337 5.40 3.66 27.09
N MET A 338 4.12 3.68 26.68
CA MET A 338 3.70 3.69 25.29
C MET A 338 4.57 4.66 24.48
N LEU A 339 4.99 4.26 23.28
CA LEU A 339 5.70 5.10 22.33
C LEU A 339 5.13 6.52 22.33
N LYS A 340 5.91 7.49 22.83
CA LYS A 340 5.54 8.90 22.78
C LYS A 340 5.34 9.25 21.32
N THR A 341 4.14 9.71 20.98
CA THR A 341 3.77 10.13 19.63
C THR A 341 4.70 11.27 19.21
N TYR A 342 5.73 10.93 18.46
CA TYR A 342 6.47 11.92 17.71
C TYR A 342 5.53 12.44 16.62
N ARG A 343 5.58 13.75 16.33
CA ARG A 343 4.66 14.39 15.40
C ARG A 343 5.28 14.46 13.99
N PRO A 344 5.11 13.47 13.11
CA PRO A 344 5.05 13.74 11.68
C PRO A 344 3.62 13.59 11.22
N THR A 345 2.97 14.68 10.79
CA THR A 345 1.68 14.56 10.10
C THR A 345 1.92 13.81 8.79
N ASN A 346 1.15 12.74 8.51
CA ASN A 346 1.17 12.12 7.18
C ASN A 346 0.87 13.21 6.12
N LEU A 347 1.56 13.15 4.97
CA LEU A 347 1.37 14.09 3.86
C LEU A 347 -0.10 14.23 3.47
N PHE A 348 -0.81 13.11 3.45
CA PHE A 348 -2.23 13.07 3.13
C PHE A 348 -3.09 13.86 4.13
N GLU A 349 -2.92 13.62 5.43
CA GLU A 349 -3.68 14.29 6.49
C GLU A 349 -3.27 15.76 6.68
N ALA A 350 -2.00 16.09 6.46
CA ALA A 350 -1.52 17.46 6.52
C ALA A 350 -2.18 18.32 5.43
N LEU A 351 -2.34 17.76 4.22
CA LEU A 351 -3.09 18.41 3.14
C LEU A 351 -4.54 18.62 3.53
N ASP A 352 -5.13 17.62 4.17
CA ASP A 352 -6.52 17.68 4.61
C ASP A 352 -6.80 18.83 5.59
N GLN A 353 -5.93 18.98 6.59
CA GLN A 353 -6.05 20.06 7.59
C GLN A 353 -5.76 21.44 7.01
N THR A 354 -4.92 21.54 5.98
CA THR A 354 -4.44 22.82 5.44
C THR A 354 -5.31 23.35 4.31
N ILE A 355 -5.82 22.47 3.45
CA ILE A 355 -6.58 22.86 2.25
C ILE A 355 -8.07 22.82 2.59
N THR A 356 -8.60 23.99 2.95
CA THR A 356 -10.04 24.12 3.28
C THR A 356 -10.93 24.01 2.04
N THR A 357 -12.16 23.55 2.23
CA THR A 357 -13.12 23.29 1.14
C THR A 357 -13.50 24.55 0.35
N SER A 358 -13.41 25.74 0.96
CA SER A 358 -13.63 27.02 0.28
C SER A 358 -12.57 27.33 -0.79
N MET A 359 -11.36 26.78 -0.66
CA MET A 359 -10.29 26.91 -1.66
C MET A 359 -10.62 26.18 -2.97
N ALA A 360 -11.56 25.24 -2.97
CA ALA A 360 -11.98 24.52 -4.16
C ALA A 360 -12.88 25.35 -5.10
N LEU A 361 -13.56 26.38 -4.55
CA LEU A 361 -14.53 27.24 -5.25
C LEU A 361 -13.91 28.39 -6.05
N LEU A 362 -12.57 28.46 -6.12
CA LEU A 362 -11.88 29.57 -6.78
C LEU A 362 -12.20 29.60 -8.29
N PRO A 363 -12.54 30.77 -8.85
CA PRO A 363 -13.11 30.87 -10.20
C PRO A 363 -12.10 30.66 -11.34
N THR A 364 -10.80 30.78 -11.09
CA THR A 364 -9.78 30.75 -12.15
C THR A 364 -8.62 29.81 -11.84
N THR A 365 -8.04 29.24 -12.89
CA THR A 365 -6.83 28.40 -12.84
C THR A 365 -5.68 29.09 -12.11
N THR A 366 -5.41 30.36 -12.45
CA THR A 366 -4.34 31.15 -11.84
C THR A 366 -4.51 31.27 -10.32
N LEU A 367 -5.74 31.56 -9.86
CA LEU A 367 -6.00 31.70 -8.43
C LEU A 367 -5.89 30.36 -7.70
N LYS A 368 -6.36 29.26 -8.32
CA LYS A 368 -6.16 27.91 -7.79
C LYS A 368 -4.69 27.57 -7.60
N LYS A 369 -3.84 27.82 -8.60
CA LYS A 369 -2.39 27.59 -8.49
C LYS A 369 -1.75 28.35 -7.32
N ILE A 370 -2.14 29.62 -7.12
CA ILE A 370 -1.62 30.43 -6.02
C ILE A 370 -2.04 29.84 -4.67
N VAL A 371 -3.32 29.50 -4.51
CA VAL A 371 -3.88 29.04 -3.25
C VAL A 371 -3.41 27.62 -2.91
N PHE A 372 -3.53 26.68 -3.86
CA PHE A 372 -3.01 25.32 -3.70
C PHE A 372 -1.50 25.32 -3.52
N GLY A 373 -0.77 26.15 -4.28
CA GLY A 373 0.68 26.30 -4.13
C GLY A 373 1.10 26.86 -2.77
N LYS A 374 0.28 27.68 -2.11
CA LYS A 374 0.54 28.09 -0.71
C LYS A 374 0.26 26.95 0.27
N GLY A 375 -0.87 26.27 0.13
CA GLY A 375 -1.26 25.15 1.01
C GLY A 375 -0.26 23.99 0.94
N VAL A 376 0.06 23.53 -0.28
CA VAL A 376 1.04 22.46 -0.50
C VAL A 376 2.43 22.84 0.03
N GLN A 377 2.87 24.11 -0.12
CA GLN A 377 4.16 24.54 0.44
C GLN A 377 4.17 24.42 1.97
N ALA A 378 3.12 24.90 2.63
CA ALA A 378 3.03 24.88 4.10
C ALA A 378 3.05 23.43 4.62
N VAL A 379 2.32 22.54 3.95
CA VAL A 379 2.32 21.11 4.27
C VAL A 379 3.71 20.50 4.11
N LEU A 380 4.35 20.69 2.95
CA LEU A 380 5.66 20.10 2.71
C LEU A 380 6.72 20.65 3.67
N GLN A 381 6.67 21.93 4.05
CA GLN A 381 7.56 22.50 5.07
C GLN A 381 7.38 21.82 6.44
N ASN A 382 6.13 21.53 6.83
CA ASN A 382 5.84 20.84 8.08
C ASN A 382 6.27 19.36 8.04
N VAL A 383 5.94 18.65 6.96
CA VAL A 383 6.21 17.20 6.79
C VAL A 383 7.71 16.92 6.66
N PHE A 384 8.42 17.71 5.85
CA PHE A 384 9.85 17.51 5.62
C PHE A 384 10.71 18.09 6.73
N ARG A 385 10.17 18.93 7.63
CA ARG A 385 10.90 19.51 8.78
C ARG A 385 12.17 20.29 8.39
N THR A 386 12.21 20.88 7.20
CA THR A 386 13.43 21.49 6.63
C THR A 386 14.01 22.64 7.45
N THR A 387 13.24 23.20 8.38
CA THR A 387 13.66 24.31 9.26
C THR A 387 13.63 23.93 10.74
N SER A 388 13.51 22.65 11.10
CA SER A 388 13.40 22.20 12.49
C SER A 388 14.78 21.88 13.08
N PRO A 389 15.35 22.72 13.97
CA PRO A 389 16.66 22.45 14.58
C PRO A 389 16.64 21.21 15.48
N ALA A 390 15.45 20.83 15.99
CA ALA A 390 15.25 19.66 16.82
C ALA A 390 15.28 18.33 16.04
N ASP A 391 15.22 18.39 14.70
CA ASP A 391 15.15 17.20 13.85
C ASP A 391 16.31 17.12 12.85
N GLN A 392 16.75 18.25 12.29
CA GLN A 392 17.85 18.27 11.32
C GLN A 392 19.17 17.76 11.93
N GLY A 393 19.76 16.75 11.29
CA GLY A 393 21.01 16.12 11.68
C GLY A 393 20.92 15.19 12.90
N GLN A 394 19.74 15.06 13.52
CA GLN A 394 19.54 14.23 14.71
C GLN A 394 19.42 12.77 14.36
N VAL A 395 20.04 11.91 15.18
CA VAL A 395 19.85 10.46 15.15
C VAL A 395 18.76 10.09 16.15
N ARG A 396 17.79 9.29 15.74
CA ARG A 396 16.78 8.70 16.62
C ARG A 396 16.55 7.25 16.24
N LYS A 397 16.02 6.46 17.17
CA LYS A 397 15.67 5.06 16.91
C LYS A 397 14.63 5.01 15.78
N SER A 398 14.73 4.02 14.91
CA SER A 398 13.96 3.96 13.65
C SER A 398 12.46 4.16 13.86
N TYR A 399 11.88 3.50 14.85
CA TYR A 399 10.45 3.62 15.19
C TYR A 399 10.04 5.05 15.59
N GLU A 400 10.94 5.88 16.12
CA GLU A 400 10.60 7.24 16.57
C GLU A 400 10.26 8.15 15.38
N TRP A 401 10.76 7.85 14.18
CA TRP A 401 10.47 8.63 12.98
C TRP A 401 9.13 8.27 12.31
N PHE A 402 8.59 7.08 12.57
CA PHE A 402 7.47 6.50 11.83
C PHE A 402 6.22 6.24 12.68
N ASN A 403 6.18 6.73 13.92
CA ASN A 403 5.01 6.61 14.80
C ASN A 403 4.16 7.88 14.77
N PHE A 404 2.95 7.78 14.23
CA PHE A 404 2.02 8.90 14.05
C PHE A 404 0.88 8.94 15.08
N GLU A 405 0.42 10.15 15.43
CA GLU A 405 -0.65 10.43 16.42
C GLU A 405 -2.08 10.36 15.86
N GLY A 406 -2.33 10.68 14.58
CA GLY A 406 -3.70 10.81 14.07
C GLY A 406 -4.46 9.49 13.90
N ALA A 407 -3.74 8.37 13.86
CA ALA A 407 -4.29 7.02 13.73
C ALA A 407 -4.36 6.28 15.08
N ASN A 408 -4.63 6.99 16.17
CA ASN A 408 -4.49 6.46 17.53
C ASN A 408 -5.38 5.24 17.84
N TYR A 409 -6.48 5.05 17.09
CA TYR A 409 -7.48 4.02 17.35
C TYR A 409 -7.81 3.22 16.09
N ALA A 410 -7.99 1.91 16.29
CA ALA A 410 -8.52 0.94 15.35
C ALA A 410 -9.80 1.42 14.61
N SER A 411 -10.58 2.28 15.26
CA SER A 411 -11.86 2.82 14.84
C SER A 411 -11.87 4.34 14.61
N SER A 412 -10.71 5.00 14.54
CA SER A 412 -10.68 6.43 14.25
C SER A 412 -11.41 6.73 12.94
N GLU A 413 -12.13 7.85 12.87
CA GLU A 413 -12.78 8.29 11.63
C GLU A 413 -11.93 9.36 10.95
N GLY A 414 -11.70 9.22 9.64
CA GLY A 414 -10.94 10.17 8.84
C GLY A 414 -11.61 11.57 8.82
N PRO A 415 -10.82 12.65 8.96
CA PRO A 415 -11.34 14.02 9.15
C PRO A 415 -12.11 14.57 7.94
N LEU A 416 -11.76 14.23 6.69
CA LEU A 416 -12.49 14.57 5.46
C LEU A 416 -12.31 13.50 4.35
N ALA A 417 -13.07 13.66 3.27
CA ALA A 417 -12.99 12.79 2.10
C ALA A 417 -11.70 13.05 1.29
N GLY A 418 -10.94 11.99 1.04
CA GLY A 418 -9.64 12.06 0.37
C GLY A 418 -9.45 11.00 -0.70
N THR A 419 -8.50 11.25 -1.61
CA THR A 419 -7.97 10.19 -2.48
C THR A 419 -6.46 10.36 -2.75
N SER A 420 -5.82 9.35 -3.34
CA SER A 420 -4.45 9.36 -3.89
C SER A 420 -4.42 8.50 -5.14
N ILE A 421 -3.43 8.76 -5.97
CA ILE A 421 -2.91 7.77 -6.90
C ILE A 421 -1.43 7.61 -6.64
N GLU A 422 -0.90 6.43 -6.92
CA GLU A 422 0.54 6.19 -6.90
C GLU A 422 0.93 5.30 -8.07
N ILE A 423 1.87 5.81 -8.87
CA ILE A 423 2.32 5.20 -10.12
C ILE A 423 3.76 4.74 -9.93
N GLY A 424 4.05 3.46 -10.15
CA GLY A 424 5.40 2.94 -10.18
C GLY A 424 5.96 3.02 -11.60
N VAL A 425 7.17 3.56 -11.78
CA VAL A 425 7.91 3.60 -13.05
C VAL A 425 9.36 3.15 -12.83
N PRO A 426 10.09 2.71 -13.88
CA PRO A 426 11.54 2.58 -13.80
C PRO A 426 12.18 3.89 -13.33
N ALA A 427 13.12 3.82 -12.38
CA ALA A 427 13.72 5.02 -11.79
C ALA A 427 14.40 5.93 -12.83
N ASP A 428 14.95 5.38 -13.90
CA ASP A 428 15.56 6.12 -15.03
C ASP A 428 14.53 6.86 -15.91
N ARG A 429 13.24 6.50 -15.84
CA ARG A 429 12.13 7.17 -16.53
C ARG A 429 11.36 8.16 -15.65
N VAL A 430 11.77 8.35 -14.39
CA VAL A 430 11.01 9.14 -13.41
C VAL A 430 10.80 10.59 -13.83
N VAL A 431 11.81 11.22 -14.46
CA VAL A 431 11.71 12.62 -14.90
C VAL A 431 10.68 12.78 -16.00
N GLU A 432 10.65 11.86 -16.97
CA GLU A 432 9.62 11.87 -18.03
C GLU A 432 8.21 11.72 -17.45
N ALA A 433 8.06 10.83 -16.46
CA ALA A 433 6.79 10.59 -15.80
C ALA A 433 6.28 11.82 -15.03
N ILE A 434 7.13 12.50 -14.23
CA ILE A 434 6.71 13.70 -13.50
C ILE A 434 6.45 14.89 -14.43
N GLU A 435 7.13 14.98 -15.59
CA GLU A 435 6.87 16.04 -16.58
C GLU A 435 5.49 15.89 -17.24
N ILE A 436 5.04 14.66 -17.52
CA ILE A 436 3.65 14.39 -17.95
C ILE A 436 2.66 14.94 -16.92
N ILE A 437 2.91 14.64 -15.63
CA ILE A 437 2.06 15.10 -14.53
C ILE A 437 2.09 16.62 -14.41
N PHE A 438 3.26 17.25 -14.42
CA PHE A 438 3.41 18.71 -14.34
C PHE A 438 2.66 19.41 -15.46
N LYS A 439 2.77 18.93 -16.70
CA LYS A 439 2.03 19.47 -17.85
C LYS A 439 0.52 19.45 -17.63
N ILE A 440 0.00 18.38 -17.03
CA ILE A 440 -1.42 18.24 -16.71
C ILE A 440 -1.83 19.19 -15.59
N VAL A 441 -1.14 19.18 -14.45
CA VAL A 441 -1.53 20.01 -13.28
C VAL A 441 -1.25 21.50 -13.49
N ASP A 442 -0.37 21.85 -14.42
CA ASP A 442 -0.21 23.23 -14.87
C ASP A 442 -1.40 23.75 -15.68
N ARG A 443 -2.11 22.88 -16.38
CA ARG A 443 -3.34 23.27 -17.09
C ARG A 443 -4.55 23.18 -16.18
N ASP A 444 -4.65 22.10 -15.42
CA ASP A 444 -5.78 21.73 -14.57
C ASP A 444 -5.29 21.49 -13.12
N PRO A 445 -5.24 22.54 -12.27
CA PRO A 445 -4.63 22.47 -10.94
C PRO A 445 -5.30 21.46 -10.01
N MET A 446 -4.48 20.58 -9.44
CA MET A 446 -4.81 19.65 -8.37
C MET A 446 -4.20 20.11 -7.04
N ALA A 447 -4.95 19.98 -5.95
CA ALA A 447 -4.50 20.36 -4.61
C ALA A 447 -3.66 19.24 -3.95
N ALA A 448 -2.57 18.86 -4.63
CA ALA A 448 -1.71 17.74 -4.25
C ALA A 448 -0.24 18.09 -4.54
N PRO A 449 0.71 17.61 -3.71
CA PRO A 449 2.10 17.49 -4.10
C PRO A 449 2.28 16.37 -5.12
N VAL A 450 3.45 16.31 -5.75
CA VAL A 450 3.94 15.15 -6.49
C VAL A 450 5.11 14.58 -5.68
N ALA A 451 4.92 13.45 -5.03
CA ALA A 451 5.93 12.84 -4.16
C ALA A 451 6.58 11.64 -4.83
N VAL A 452 7.91 11.64 -4.91
CA VAL A 452 8.74 10.60 -5.48
C VAL A 452 9.47 9.86 -4.37
N ARG A 453 9.30 8.53 -4.34
CA ARG A 453 10.06 7.61 -3.48
C ARG A 453 10.78 6.59 -4.34
N LEU A 454 11.89 6.04 -3.83
CA LEU A 454 12.67 5.01 -4.52
C LEU A 454 12.57 3.70 -3.73
N VAL A 455 12.21 2.63 -4.42
CA VAL A 455 11.93 1.33 -3.81
C VAL A 455 12.54 0.22 -4.65
N LYS A 456 13.27 -0.68 -4.01
CA LYS A 456 13.85 -1.87 -4.65
C LYS A 456 12.74 -2.73 -5.27
N LYS A 457 13.10 -3.43 -6.36
CA LYS A 457 12.28 -4.49 -6.95
C LYS A 457 11.82 -5.52 -5.92
N SER A 458 10.55 -5.87 -5.97
CA SER A 458 9.95 -6.96 -5.20
C SER A 458 9.93 -8.27 -5.98
N GLY A 459 9.99 -9.39 -5.26
CA GLY A 459 9.83 -10.74 -5.83
C GLY A 459 8.37 -11.15 -6.07
N ALA A 460 7.39 -10.48 -5.44
CA ALA A 460 5.98 -10.83 -5.61
C ALA A 460 5.49 -10.62 -7.05
N THR A 461 4.72 -11.58 -7.55
CA THR A 461 4.29 -11.67 -8.96
C THR A 461 3.58 -10.40 -9.44
N LEU A 462 2.69 -9.86 -8.62
CA LEU A 462 1.92 -8.64 -8.91
C LEU A 462 2.35 -7.42 -8.10
N ALA A 463 3.55 -7.43 -7.48
CA ALA A 463 4.02 -6.23 -6.80
C ALA A 463 4.21 -5.08 -7.78
N PHE A 464 3.59 -3.92 -7.51
CA PHE A 464 3.71 -2.76 -8.39
C PHE A 464 5.16 -2.21 -8.42
N THR A 465 5.96 -2.46 -7.39
CA THR A 465 7.41 -2.18 -7.33
C THR A 465 8.22 -3.25 -8.07
N LYS A 466 7.98 -3.42 -9.38
CA LYS A 466 8.54 -4.52 -10.18
C LYS A 466 9.81 -4.19 -10.95
N TYR A 467 10.21 -2.92 -11.02
CA TYR A 467 11.41 -2.50 -11.75
C TYR A 467 12.64 -2.59 -10.84
N ASP A 468 13.81 -2.84 -11.42
CA ASP A 468 15.08 -3.05 -10.70
C ASP A 468 15.29 -2.02 -9.59
N LEU A 469 15.06 -0.75 -9.92
CA LEU A 469 14.69 0.29 -8.98
C LEU A 469 13.41 0.96 -9.45
N THR A 470 12.38 0.95 -8.63
CA THR A 470 11.10 1.60 -8.92
C THR A 470 11.08 2.98 -8.30
N ALA A 471 10.79 3.99 -9.12
CA ALA A 471 10.34 5.29 -8.62
C ALA A 471 8.83 5.28 -8.48
N THR A 472 8.31 5.45 -7.27
CA THR A 472 6.87 5.61 -7.03
C THR A 472 6.52 7.08 -7.02
N ILE A 473 5.42 7.45 -7.67
CA ILE A 473 4.96 8.84 -7.82
C ILE A 473 3.57 8.97 -7.21
N GLU A 474 3.51 9.48 -5.99
CA GLU A 474 2.28 9.65 -5.20
C GLU A 474 1.71 11.06 -5.34
N MET A 475 0.38 11.18 -5.45
CA MET A 475 -0.33 12.47 -5.46
C MET A 475 -1.52 12.47 -4.50
N PRO A 476 -1.27 12.58 -3.18
CA PRO A 476 -2.31 12.59 -2.15
C PRO A 476 -3.04 13.93 -2.10
N GLY A 477 -4.29 13.93 -1.63
CA GLY A 477 -5.01 15.18 -1.40
C GLY A 477 -6.50 15.02 -1.12
N PRO A 478 -7.22 16.14 -0.97
CA PRO A 478 -8.66 16.14 -0.74
C PRO A 478 -9.42 15.69 -2.00
N CYS A 479 -10.57 15.03 -1.82
CA CYS A 479 -11.46 14.65 -2.91
C CYS A 479 -12.89 14.45 -2.42
N ASP A 480 -13.85 15.16 -3.02
CA ASP A 480 -15.26 15.02 -2.72
C ASP A 480 -16.13 15.25 -3.97
N ARG A 481 -17.40 14.85 -3.90
CA ARG A 481 -18.33 14.86 -5.04
C ARG A 481 -18.78 16.27 -5.46
N ILE A 482 -18.53 17.30 -4.66
CA ILE A 482 -19.04 18.67 -4.86
C ILE A 482 -17.89 19.63 -5.11
N LEU A 483 -17.02 19.83 -4.13
CA LEU A 483 -16.05 20.91 -4.06
C LEU A 483 -14.75 20.50 -4.76
N PHE A 484 -14.22 19.30 -4.50
CA PHE A 484 -13.05 18.76 -5.18
C PHE A 484 -13.36 17.80 -6.34
N ARG A 485 -14.59 17.81 -6.89
CA ARG A 485 -15.04 16.88 -7.95
C ARG A 485 -14.16 16.84 -9.20
N HIS A 486 -13.48 17.95 -9.51
CA HIS A 486 -12.58 18.06 -10.65
C HIS A 486 -11.36 17.15 -10.53
N ARG A 487 -11.02 16.71 -9.31
CA ARG A 487 -9.88 15.83 -9.07
C ARG A 487 -10.00 14.50 -9.82
N LEU A 488 -11.18 13.87 -9.84
CA LEU A 488 -11.38 12.61 -10.57
C LEU A 488 -11.07 12.77 -12.07
N ARG A 489 -11.52 13.88 -12.67
CA ARG A 489 -11.22 14.19 -14.07
C ARG A 489 -9.72 14.38 -14.30
N ILE A 490 -9.02 15.08 -13.42
CA ILE A 490 -7.57 15.29 -13.53
C ILE A 490 -6.83 13.95 -13.40
N THR A 491 -7.22 13.11 -12.44
CA THR A 491 -6.69 11.75 -12.29
C THR A 491 -6.89 10.91 -13.54
N GLN A 492 -8.09 10.93 -14.14
CA GLN A 492 -8.36 10.24 -15.41
C GLN A 492 -7.49 10.76 -16.55
N MET A 493 -7.24 12.07 -16.62
CA MET A 493 -6.34 12.63 -17.62
C MET A 493 -4.89 12.15 -17.43
N ILE A 494 -4.45 11.97 -16.18
CA ILE A 494 -3.13 11.39 -15.87
C ILE A 494 -3.10 9.93 -16.33
N PHE A 495 -4.08 9.11 -15.96
CA PHE A 495 -4.15 7.71 -16.42
C PHE A 495 -4.14 7.58 -17.94
N LYS A 496 -4.94 8.39 -18.65
CA LYS A 496 -4.95 8.42 -20.12
C LYS A 496 -3.59 8.82 -20.71
N ALA A 497 -2.91 9.79 -20.09
CA ALA A 497 -1.60 10.24 -20.56
C ALA A 497 -0.52 9.16 -20.36
N PHE A 498 -0.55 8.41 -19.25
CA PHE A 498 0.34 7.27 -19.03
C PHE A 498 -0.01 6.09 -19.96
N ALA A 499 -1.30 5.78 -20.14
CA ALA A 499 -1.71 4.71 -21.05
C ALA A 499 -1.26 4.95 -22.50
N ALA A 500 -1.27 6.21 -22.93
CA ALA A 500 -0.83 6.66 -24.25
C ALA A 500 0.69 6.90 -24.38
N SER A 501 1.45 6.86 -23.28
CA SER A 501 2.91 7.00 -23.32
C SER A 501 3.61 5.65 -23.52
N ASP A 502 4.91 5.71 -23.79
CA ASP A 502 5.80 4.56 -23.86
C ASP A 502 6.52 4.28 -22.52
N ILE A 503 6.11 4.96 -21.44
CA ILE A 503 6.70 4.78 -20.11
C ILE A 503 6.11 3.51 -19.50
N PRO A 504 6.92 2.48 -19.17
CA PRO A 504 6.45 1.34 -18.40
C PRO A 504 5.92 1.83 -17.05
N HIS A 505 4.70 1.43 -16.68
CA HIS A 505 4.11 1.86 -15.42
C HIS A 505 3.22 0.79 -14.78
N THR A 506 3.15 0.84 -13.47
CA THR A 506 2.28 0.04 -12.59
C THR A 506 1.51 0.99 -11.66
N TYR A 507 0.49 0.48 -10.97
CA TYR A 507 -0.25 1.24 -9.96
C TYR A 507 -0.25 0.53 -8.61
N HIS A 508 -0.16 1.31 -7.53
CA HIS A 508 -0.20 0.78 -6.16
C HIS A 508 -1.60 0.23 -5.83
N TRP A 509 -1.69 -1.02 -5.39
CA TRP A 509 -2.98 -1.72 -5.14
C TRP A 509 -3.83 -1.11 -4.03
N GLY A 510 -3.20 -0.47 -3.04
CA GLY A 510 -3.87 0.31 -2.00
C GLY A 510 -4.36 1.71 -2.42
N GLN A 511 -4.05 2.19 -3.63
CA GLN A 511 -4.39 3.55 -4.11
C GLN A 511 -5.44 3.49 -5.24
N GLN A 512 -5.87 4.64 -5.77
CA GLN A 512 -6.72 4.62 -6.97
C GLN A 512 -5.92 4.29 -8.23
N PHE A 513 -6.53 3.51 -9.13
CA PHE A 513 -5.99 3.07 -10.40
C PHE A 513 -7.11 2.89 -11.44
N PRO A 514 -6.77 2.73 -12.74
CA PRO A 514 -7.73 2.39 -13.79
C PRO A 514 -8.50 1.08 -13.54
N LEU A 515 -9.82 1.09 -13.66
CA LEU A 515 -10.64 -0.14 -13.62
C LEU A 515 -10.91 -0.64 -15.03
N ASN A 516 -9.94 -1.35 -15.59
CA ASN A 516 -10.04 -2.05 -16.87
C ASN A 516 -9.11 -3.26 -16.91
N ASP A 517 -9.37 -4.15 -17.86
CA ASP A 517 -8.64 -5.39 -18.14
C ASP A 517 -7.36 -5.17 -18.96
N VAL A 518 -6.94 -3.92 -19.17
CA VAL A 518 -5.84 -3.58 -20.08
C VAL A 518 -4.51 -3.40 -19.35
N TRP A 519 -4.51 -2.64 -18.25
CA TRP A 519 -3.24 -2.19 -17.67
C TRP A 519 -2.51 -3.31 -16.93
N VAL A 520 -3.21 -4.27 -16.31
CA VAL A 520 -2.58 -5.35 -15.54
C VAL A 520 -1.77 -6.27 -16.47
N PRO A 521 -2.33 -6.83 -17.56
CA PRO A 521 -1.53 -7.63 -18.51
C PRO A 521 -0.43 -6.80 -19.20
N LYS A 522 -0.71 -5.53 -19.55
CA LYS A 522 0.31 -4.64 -20.14
C LYS A 522 1.48 -4.37 -19.16
N ALA A 523 1.20 -4.22 -17.88
CA ALA A 523 2.20 -3.89 -16.88
C ALA A 523 3.01 -5.10 -16.42
N PHE A 524 2.38 -6.28 -16.27
CA PHE A 524 3.02 -7.47 -15.72
C PHE A 524 3.45 -8.49 -16.78
N GLY A 525 2.79 -8.51 -17.94
CA GLY A 525 2.93 -9.53 -18.98
C GLY A 525 1.73 -10.49 -18.96
N GLU A 526 1.17 -10.82 -20.12
CA GLU A 526 0.02 -11.73 -20.24
C GLU A 526 0.30 -13.09 -19.59
N ASP A 527 1.42 -13.74 -19.94
CA ASP A 527 1.81 -15.03 -19.38
C ASP A 527 1.93 -15.00 -17.84
N VAL A 528 2.48 -13.91 -17.28
CA VAL A 528 2.63 -13.74 -15.82
C VAL A 528 1.27 -13.63 -15.14
N VAL A 529 0.33 -12.90 -15.75
CA VAL A 529 -1.03 -12.75 -15.22
C VAL A 529 -1.78 -14.08 -15.31
N GLU A 530 -1.65 -14.82 -16.40
CA GLU A 530 -2.29 -16.14 -16.53
C GLU A 530 -1.70 -17.15 -15.55
N THR A 531 -0.38 -17.21 -15.38
CA THR A 531 0.24 -18.06 -14.34
C THR A 531 -0.26 -17.68 -12.94
N TRP A 532 -0.44 -16.39 -12.64
CA TRP A 532 -0.99 -15.95 -11.36
C TRP A 532 -2.43 -16.44 -11.15
N LYS A 533 -3.27 -16.39 -12.19
CA LYS A 533 -4.65 -16.90 -12.16
C LYS A 533 -4.70 -18.40 -11.98
N GLU A 534 -3.89 -19.14 -12.73
CA GLU A 534 -3.77 -20.60 -12.65
C GLU A 534 -3.32 -21.02 -11.25
N THR A 535 -2.26 -20.40 -10.73
CA THR A 535 -1.76 -20.65 -9.36
C THR A 535 -2.84 -20.40 -8.31
N ARG A 536 -3.64 -19.34 -8.48
CA ARG A 536 -4.77 -19.03 -7.60
C ARG A 536 -5.88 -20.08 -7.71
N ALA A 537 -6.25 -20.49 -8.92
CA ALA A 537 -7.30 -21.47 -9.16
C ALA A 537 -6.90 -22.85 -8.63
N ASP A 538 -5.66 -23.27 -8.85
CA ASP A 538 -5.13 -24.53 -8.35
C ASP A 538 -5.09 -24.57 -6.81
N PHE A 539 -4.73 -23.45 -6.17
CA PHE A 539 -4.69 -23.37 -4.70
C PHE A 539 -6.09 -23.35 -4.07
N LEU A 540 -7.03 -22.61 -4.66
CA LEU A 540 -8.37 -22.42 -4.08
C LEU A 540 -9.36 -23.52 -4.45
N GLY A 541 -9.18 -24.19 -5.59
CA GLY A 541 -10.15 -25.14 -6.13
C GLY A 541 -11.55 -24.53 -6.23
N ASP A 542 -12.54 -25.21 -5.66
CA ASP A 542 -13.94 -24.78 -5.67
C ASP A 542 -14.18 -23.45 -4.92
N ALA A 543 -13.26 -23.02 -4.04
CA ALA A 543 -13.36 -21.78 -3.27
C ALA A 543 -12.86 -20.53 -4.04
N LEU A 544 -12.54 -20.65 -5.33
CA LEU A 544 -12.05 -19.55 -6.17
C LEU A 544 -12.95 -18.30 -6.08
N ASP A 545 -14.27 -18.52 -6.15
CA ASP A 545 -15.27 -17.45 -6.15
C ASP A 545 -15.36 -16.76 -4.79
N THR A 546 -15.27 -17.52 -3.70
CA THR A 546 -15.38 -17.04 -2.32
C THR A 546 -14.40 -15.92 -2.01
N PHE A 547 -13.18 -15.95 -2.56
CA PHE A 547 -12.18 -14.91 -2.31
C PHE A 547 -12.04 -13.88 -3.44
N SER A 548 -12.98 -13.86 -4.39
CA SER A 548 -12.99 -12.92 -5.51
C SER A 548 -13.83 -11.67 -5.20
N ASN A 549 -13.68 -10.62 -6.01
CA ASN A 549 -14.57 -9.47 -5.99
C ASN A 549 -14.69 -8.81 -7.36
N GLU A 550 -15.62 -7.87 -7.48
CA GLU A 550 -15.91 -7.13 -8.71
C GLU A 550 -14.69 -6.35 -9.23
N MET A 551 -13.78 -5.90 -8.35
CA MET A 551 -12.55 -5.23 -8.77
C MET A 551 -11.64 -6.18 -9.55
N MET A 552 -11.53 -7.45 -9.12
CA MET A 552 -10.72 -8.45 -9.82
C MET A 552 -11.31 -8.77 -11.20
N GLU A 553 -12.63 -8.84 -11.32
CA GLU A 553 -13.32 -8.99 -12.60
C GLU A 553 -13.03 -7.80 -13.53
N ASP A 554 -13.20 -6.57 -13.03
CA ASP A 554 -12.93 -5.32 -13.78
C ASP A 554 -11.48 -5.23 -14.27
N LEU A 555 -10.54 -5.87 -13.56
CA LEU A 555 -9.10 -5.88 -13.87
C LEU A 555 -8.67 -7.07 -14.74
N GLY A 556 -9.59 -7.97 -15.09
CA GLY A 556 -9.27 -9.20 -15.81
C GLY A 556 -8.38 -10.15 -15.00
N LEU A 557 -8.49 -10.13 -13.66
CA LEU A 557 -7.79 -11.02 -12.72
C LEU A 557 -8.66 -12.18 -12.22
N TYR A 558 -9.95 -12.13 -12.50
CA TYR A 558 -10.84 -13.28 -12.35
C TYR A 558 -10.66 -14.23 -13.55
N PRO A 559 -10.55 -15.56 -13.35
CA PRO A 559 -10.37 -16.53 -14.44
C PRO A 559 -11.48 -16.56 -15.50
#